data_AF-A0A5N5M5J2-F1
#
_entry.id   AF-A0A5N5M5J2-F1
#
_cell.length_a   1.000
_cell.length_b   1.000
_cell.length_c   1.000
_cell.angle_alpha   90.00
_cell.angle_beta   90.00
_cell.angle_gamma   90.00
#
_symmetry.space_group_name_H-M   'P 1'
#
loop_
_entity.id
_entity.type
_entity.pdbx_description
1 polymer ?
#
loop_
_entity_poly.entity_id
_entity_poly.type
_entity_poly.pdbx_seq_one_letter_code
_entity_poly.pdbx_strand_id
1 'polypeptide(L)'
;MARPFALGKDTFDPTHRFETSWLLPPYLLFFFRALFCLYTFVVEIFILSWYCAHPSLGGCSVSRSQFSYFTVLTYWGIAFYFLASSIHTLTYAVSGRPLLSRLPRPLQALHSLLYTTVTIYPFIVTIVYWAVLYSGEWFPTSFEGWSNISQHAMNSGFALFEIVVARTDTPPLVHMLWLIVLLALYLGLAYVTRATKGFYVYSFLDPGENGKGAVVGYVFGIAAACLVVFWVAWGLIWVRRWVTEVKMGRRGKLATRDAAREGGPGEGLIELGEEGK
;
A
#
# COMPACT_ATOMS: atom_id res chain seq x y z
N MET A 1 -32.33 6.01 -1.99
CA MET A 1 -31.66 5.13 -2.97
C MET A 1 -30.15 5.25 -2.73
N ALA A 2 -29.51 4.19 -2.23
CA ALA A 2 -28.06 4.20 -2.01
C ALA A 2 -27.34 4.35 -3.36
N ARG A 3 -26.39 5.27 -3.47
CA ARG A 3 -25.56 5.46 -4.68
C ARG A 3 -24.19 4.82 -4.41
N PRO A 4 -23.98 3.53 -4.73
CA PRO A 4 -22.79 2.78 -4.32
C PRO A 4 -21.48 3.32 -4.91
N PHE A 5 -21.56 4.12 -5.97
CA PHE A 5 -20.41 4.75 -6.64
C PHE A 5 -20.34 6.28 -6.44
N ALA A 6 -21.25 6.87 -5.66
CA ALA A 6 -21.17 8.31 -5.39
C ALA A 6 -20.05 8.59 -4.39
N LEU A 7 -19.23 9.60 -4.70
CA LEU A 7 -18.29 10.16 -3.73
C LEU A 7 -19.09 10.88 -2.63
N GLY A 8 -18.78 10.57 -1.37
CA GLY A 8 -19.43 11.16 -0.21
C GLY A 8 -19.29 12.69 -0.19
N LYS A 9 -20.28 13.36 0.42
CA LYS A 9 -20.26 14.81 0.63
C LYS A 9 -19.60 15.21 1.95
N ASP A 10 -19.47 14.26 2.89
CA ASP A 10 -18.90 14.47 4.22
C ASP A 10 -17.39 14.63 4.18
N THR A 11 -16.82 15.48 5.04
CA THR A 11 -15.39 15.76 5.10
C THR A 11 -14.56 14.48 5.03
N PHE A 12 -13.63 14.42 4.06
CA PHE A 12 -12.75 13.26 3.92
C PHE A 12 -11.75 13.23 5.07
N ASP A 13 -11.63 12.06 5.71
CA ASP A 13 -10.69 11.81 6.81
C ASP A 13 -10.64 12.96 7.84
N PRO A 14 -11.76 13.23 8.55
CA PRO A 14 -11.90 14.42 9.39
C PRO A 14 -10.95 14.45 10.59
N THR A 15 -10.29 13.32 10.89
CA THR A 15 -9.32 13.23 11.99
C THR A 15 -7.88 13.08 11.51
N HIS A 16 -7.60 13.04 10.20
CA HIS A 16 -6.25 12.87 9.62
C HIS A 16 -5.63 11.49 9.90
N ARG A 17 -6.42 10.42 9.80
CA ARG A 17 -6.00 9.03 10.03
C ARG A 17 -4.97 8.55 9.01
N PHE A 18 -4.97 9.06 7.78
CA PHE A 18 -3.95 8.74 6.79
C PHE A 18 -2.58 9.33 7.16
N GLU A 19 -2.54 10.49 7.82
CA GLU A 19 -1.30 11.22 8.13
C GLU A 19 -0.82 11.09 9.59
N THR A 20 -1.51 10.30 10.41
CA THR A 20 -1.19 10.12 11.82
C THR A 20 -0.91 8.66 12.16
N SER A 21 -0.22 8.46 13.29
CA SER A 21 0.06 7.16 13.88
C SER A 21 -0.35 7.18 15.36
N TRP A 22 -0.76 6.03 15.87
CA TRP A 22 -0.99 5.85 17.31
C TRP A 22 0.31 5.77 18.13
N LEU A 23 1.44 5.51 17.45
CA LEU A 23 2.75 5.31 18.04
C LEU A 23 3.71 6.47 17.72
N LEU A 24 3.83 6.83 16.45
CA LEU A 24 4.83 7.78 15.96
C LEU A 24 4.28 9.21 15.85
N PRO A 25 5.05 10.24 16.26
CA PRO A 25 4.77 11.63 15.89
C PRO A 25 4.76 11.82 14.36
N PRO A 26 4.00 12.81 13.82
CA PRO A 26 3.88 13.02 12.37
C PRO A 26 5.21 13.12 11.62
N TYR A 27 6.23 13.80 12.19
CA TYR A 27 7.55 13.89 11.57
C TYR A 27 8.29 12.54 11.46
N LEU A 28 8.13 11.66 12.45
CA LEU A 28 8.72 10.32 12.38
C LEU A 28 7.97 9.43 11.39
N LEU A 29 6.63 9.50 11.36
CA LEU A 29 5.85 8.79 10.35
C LEU A 29 6.22 9.25 8.93
N PHE A 30 6.38 10.56 8.72
CA PHE A 30 6.89 11.12 7.47
C PHE A 30 8.27 10.53 7.13
N PHE A 31 9.21 10.55 8.07
CA PHE A 31 10.57 10.04 7.85
C PHE A 31 10.58 8.58 7.38
N PHE A 32 9.85 7.69 8.05
CA PHE A 32 9.79 6.28 7.64
C PHE A 32 9.14 6.10 6.27
N ARG A 33 8.03 6.80 5.99
CA ARG A 33 7.40 6.76 4.67
C ARG A 33 8.33 7.30 3.57
N ALA A 34 9.07 8.38 3.84
CA ALA A 34 10.06 8.92 2.91
C ALA A 34 11.25 7.97 2.69
N LEU A 35 11.71 7.29 3.75
CA LEU A 35 12.76 6.27 3.67
C LEU A 35 12.32 5.06 2.85
N PHE A 36 11.10 4.56 3.06
CA PHE A 36 10.55 3.45 2.26
C PHE A 36 10.28 3.86 0.82
N CYS A 37 9.82 5.10 0.58
CA CYS A 37 9.74 5.68 -0.76
C CYS A 37 11.11 5.62 -1.44
N LEU A 38 12.15 6.19 -0.81
CA LEU A 38 13.50 6.20 -1.39
C LEU A 38 13.99 4.78 -1.67
N TYR A 39 13.88 3.86 -0.71
CA TYR A 39 14.32 2.49 -0.88
C TYR A 39 13.60 1.78 -2.03
N THR A 40 12.28 1.89 -2.12
CA THR A 40 11.49 1.22 -3.16
C THR A 40 11.80 1.73 -4.57
N PHE A 41 11.94 3.05 -4.75
CA PHE A 41 12.40 3.62 -6.03
C PHE A 41 13.83 3.18 -6.37
N VAL A 42 14.74 3.17 -5.39
CA VAL A 42 16.12 2.70 -5.60
C VAL A 42 16.13 1.24 -6.06
N VAL A 43 15.37 0.36 -5.41
CA VAL A 43 15.27 -1.05 -5.80
C VAL A 43 14.80 -1.19 -7.26
N GLU A 44 13.69 -0.55 -7.64
CA GLU A 44 13.14 -0.67 -8.99
C GLU A 44 14.08 -0.12 -10.06
N ILE A 45 14.58 1.10 -9.85
CA ILE A 45 15.48 1.75 -10.82
C ILE A 45 16.78 0.96 -10.93
N PHE A 46 17.31 0.46 -9.82
CA PHE A 46 18.54 -0.34 -9.82
C PHE A 46 18.35 -1.68 -10.53
N ILE A 47 17.25 -2.41 -10.27
CA ILE A 47 16.97 -3.68 -10.98
C ILE A 47 16.85 -3.45 -12.49
N LEU A 48 16.10 -2.42 -12.91
CA LEU A 48 15.96 -2.06 -14.34
C LEU A 48 17.30 -1.72 -14.97
N SER A 49 18.11 -0.93 -14.28
CA SER A 49 19.44 -0.49 -14.74
C SER A 49 20.44 -1.65 -14.77
N TRP A 50 20.37 -2.54 -13.78
CA TRP A 50 21.24 -3.70 -13.65
C TRP A 50 21.08 -4.65 -14.83
N TYR A 51 19.84 -5.03 -15.17
CA TYR A 51 19.60 -5.87 -16.35
C TYR A 51 20.08 -5.18 -17.63
N CYS A 52 19.84 -3.88 -17.80
CA CYS A 52 20.32 -3.13 -18.96
C CYS A 52 21.85 -3.14 -19.09
N ALA A 53 22.56 -3.02 -17.97
CA ALA A 53 24.03 -3.00 -17.92
C ALA A 53 24.68 -4.39 -18.08
N HIS A 54 23.91 -5.48 -18.00
CA HIS A 54 24.42 -6.85 -18.08
C HIS A 54 23.77 -7.61 -19.25
N PRO A 55 24.33 -7.52 -20.47
CA PRO A 55 23.82 -8.24 -21.64
C PRO A 55 23.73 -9.75 -21.47
N SER A 56 24.63 -10.34 -20.68
CA SER A 56 24.63 -11.77 -20.33
C SER A 56 23.37 -12.21 -19.56
N LEU A 57 22.68 -11.27 -18.90
CA LEU A 57 21.41 -11.51 -18.19
C LEU A 57 20.19 -11.13 -19.05
N GLY A 58 20.35 -11.00 -20.37
CA GLY A 58 19.29 -10.63 -21.32
C GLY A 58 19.15 -9.12 -21.57
N GLY A 59 19.98 -8.29 -20.94
CA GLY A 59 20.11 -6.86 -21.25
C GLY A 59 18.83 -6.05 -21.02
N CYS A 60 18.71 -4.93 -21.73
CA CYS A 60 17.53 -4.06 -21.65
C CYS A 60 16.22 -4.72 -22.12
N SER A 61 16.27 -5.87 -22.79
CA SER A 61 15.06 -6.61 -23.15
C SER A 61 14.34 -7.15 -21.90
N VAL A 62 15.11 -7.63 -20.92
CA VAL A 62 14.56 -8.09 -19.63
C VAL A 62 14.03 -6.90 -18.83
N SER A 63 14.75 -5.77 -18.79
CA SER A 63 14.27 -4.54 -18.13
C SER A 63 12.90 -4.10 -18.66
N ARG A 64 12.70 -4.09 -19.99
CA ARG A 64 11.39 -3.76 -20.59
C ARG A 64 10.31 -4.77 -20.27
N SER A 65 10.69 -6.01 -19.99
CA SER A 65 9.76 -7.08 -19.62
C SER A 65 9.33 -7.02 -18.16
N GLN A 66 10.08 -6.33 -17.29
CA GLN A 66 9.73 -6.14 -15.87
C GLN A 66 8.31 -5.56 -15.68
N PHE A 67 7.91 -4.58 -16.50
CA PHE A 67 6.58 -3.97 -16.44
C PHE A 67 5.41 -4.90 -16.81
N SER A 68 5.69 -6.13 -17.26
CA SER A 68 4.67 -7.15 -17.49
C SER A 68 4.32 -7.97 -16.23
N TYR A 69 5.15 -7.92 -15.19
CA TYR A 69 4.98 -8.71 -13.97
C TYR A 69 4.15 -7.98 -12.91
N PHE A 70 3.20 -8.67 -12.30
CA PHE A 70 2.36 -8.09 -11.25
C PHE A 70 3.16 -7.65 -10.02
N THR A 71 4.20 -8.41 -9.68
CA THR A 71 5.13 -8.08 -8.59
C THR A 71 5.73 -6.69 -8.78
N VAL A 72 6.29 -6.43 -9.96
CA VAL A 72 6.93 -5.16 -10.30
C VAL A 72 5.90 -4.03 -10.26
N LEU A 73 4.72 -4.22 -10.87
CA LEU A 73 3.65 -3.22 -10.83
C LEU A 73 3.15 -2.95 -9.41
N THR A 74 3.05 -3.97 -8.57
CA THR A 74 2.70 -3.85 -7.15
C THR A 74 3.75 -3.03 -6.41
N TYR A 75 5.03 -3.30 -6.68
CA TYR A 75 6.14 -2.62 -6.02
C TYR A 75 6.27 -1.14 -6.45
N TRP A 76 6.03 -0.81 -7.73
CA TRP A 76 5.81 0.58 -8.17
C TRP A 76 4.61 1.23 -7.47
N GLY A 77 3.52 0.49 -7.29
CA GLY A 77 2.37 0.94 -6.52
C GLY A 77 2.74 1.32 -5.08
N ILE A 78 3.57 0.50 -4.41
CA ILE A 78 4.12 0.80 -3.08
C ILE A 78 4.99 2.07 -3.11
N ALA A 79 5.88 2.20 -4.10
CA ALA A 79 6.77 3.35 -4.22
C ALA A 79 5.99 4.66 -4.35
N PHE A 80 5.01 4.71 -5.25
CA PHE A 80 4.15 5.89 -5.43
C PHE A 80 3.22 6.13 -4.26
N TYR A 81 2.74 5.08 -3.59
CA TYR A 81 1.97 5.21 -2.36
C TYR A 81 2.79 5.89 -1.26
N PHE A 82 4.04 5.47 -1.02
CA PHE A 82 4.88 6.09 0.01
C PHE A 82 5.30 7.51 -0.38
N LEU A 83 5.49 7.79 -1.67
CA LEU A 83 5.68 9.17 -2.13
C LEU A 83 4.49 10.05 -1.78
N ALA A 84 3.27 9.65 -2.18
CA ALA A 84 2.06 10.41 -1.89
C ALA A 84 1.83 10.55 -0.38
N SER A 85 1.93 9.44 0.36
CA SER A 85 1.71 9.39 1.80
C SER A 85 2.73 10.20 2.58
N SER A 86 4.00 10.20 2.18
CA SER A 86 5.02 11.04 2.82
C SER A 86 4.74 12.53 2.59
N ILE A 87 4.33 12.94 1.40
CA ILE A 87 3.94 14.34 1.10
C ILE A 87 2.71 14.74 1.93
N HIS A 88 1.67 13.90 1.99
CA HIS A 88 0.48 14.17 2.82
C HIS A 88 0.86 14.28 4.31
N THR A 89 1.70 13.38 4.80
CA THR A 89 2.17 13.38 6.19
C THR A 89 3.02 14.62 6.51
N LEU A 90 3.94 15.01 5.62
CA LEU A 90 4.77 16.19 5.82
C LEU A 90 3.95 17.48 5.84
N THR A 91 3.03 17.62 4.88
CA THR A 91 2.15 18.79 4.81
C THR A 91 1.26 18.89 6.04
N TYR A 92 0.78 17.75 6.58
CA TYR A 92 0.10 17.71 7.87
C TYR A 92 1.03 18.09 9.03
N ALA A 93 2.20 17.48 9.14
CA ALA A 93 3.17 17.75 10.21
C ALA A 93 3.54 19.24 10.30
N VAL A 94 3.73 19.89 9.14
CA VAL A 94 4.12 21.30 9.05
C VAL A 94 2.96 22.26 9.28
N SER A 95 1.76 21.96 8.76
CA SER A 95 0.66 22.94 8.71
C SER A 95 -0.58 22.60 9.55
N GLY A 96 -0.64 21.39 10.12
CA GLY A 96 -1.83 20.83 10.74
C GLY A 96 -2.98 20.58 9.76
N ARG A 97 -2.73 20.61 8.44
CA ARG A 97 -3.72 20.34 7.40
C ARG A 97 -3.08 19.59 6.24
N PRO A 98 -3.39 18.29 6.02
CA PRO A 98 -2.74 17.51 4.97
C PRO A 98 -3.05 18.04 3.58
N LEU A 99 -2.17 17.78 2.61
CA LEU A 99 -2.46 18.02 1.19
C LEU A 99 -3.68 17.21 0.73
N LEU A 100 -3.81 15.97 1.21
CA LEU A 100 -4.88 15.04 0.84
C LEU A 100 -6.28 15.65 1.06
N SER A 101 -6.50 16.34 2.19
CA SER A 101 -7.79 16.97 2.48
C SER A 101 -8.15 18.13 1.56
N ARG A 102 -7.16 18.68 0.83
CA ARG A 102 -7.34 19.78 -0.14
C ARG A 102 -7.53 19.29 -1.57
N LEU A 103 -7.22 18.01 -1.84
CA LEU A 103 -7.41 17.43 -3.17
C LEU A 103 -8.91 17.24 -3.47
N PRO A 104 -9.31 17.27 -4.75
CA PRO A 104 -10.68 16.95 -5.14
C PRO A 104 -11.03 15.51 -4.74
N ARG A 105 -12.32 15.26 -4.46
CA ARG A 105 -12.83 13.97 -3.96
C ARG A 105 -12.35 12.73 -4.71
N PRO A 106 -12.24 12.71 -6.06
CA PRO A 106 -11.75 11.54 -6.76
C PRO A 106 -10.32 11.18 -6.36
N LEU A 107 -9.43 12.17 -6.19
CA LEU A 107 -8.05 11.92 -5.78
C LEU A 107 -7.95 11.44 -4.33
N GLN A 108 -8.84 11.90 -3.45
CA GLN A 108 -8.95 11.39 -2.09
C GLN A 108 -9.39 9.92 -2.06
N ALA A 109 -10.42 9.58 -2.85
CA ALA A 109 -10.88 8.21 -2.99
C ALA A 109 -9.81 7.30 -3.61
N LEU A 110 -9.09 7.80 -4.63
CA LEU A 110 -7.97 7.07 -5.24
C LEU A 110 -6.82 6.84 -4.26
N HIS A 111 -6.49 7.81 -3.39
CA HIS A 111 -5.49 7.59 -2.34
C HIS A 111 -5.94 6.50 -1.35
N SER A 112 -7.22 6.50 -0.97
CA SER A 112 -7.80 5.47 -0.11
C SER A 112 -7.78 4.08 -0.77
N LEU A 113 -8.08 4.01 -2.07
CA LEU A 113 -7.96 2.77 -2.84
C LEU A 113 -6.50 2.33 -2.98
N LEU A 114 -5.56 3.26 -3.22
CA LEU A 114 -4.13 2.98 -3.31
C LEU A 114 -3.56 2.46 -1.98
N TYR A 115 -4.01 2.99 -0.84
CA TYR A 115 -3.71 2.41 0.47
C TYR A 115 -4.18 0.96 0.57
N THR A 116 -5.36 0.68 0.04
CA THR A 116 -5.95 -0.67 0.09
C THR A 116 -5.19 -1.65 -0.81
N THR A 117 -4.73 -1.23 -2.00
CA THR A 117 -3.89 -2.08 -2.84
C THR A 117 -2.56 -2.41 -2.15
N VAL A 118 -1.92 -1.42 -1.50
CA VAL A 118 -0.65 -1.60 -0.79
C VAL A 118 -0.77 -2.45 0.48
N THR A 119 -1.93 -2.48 1.13
CA THR A 119 -2.13 -3.34 2.31
C THR A 119 -2.62 -4.74 1.97
N ILE A 120 -2.81 -5.07 0.69
CA ILE A 120 -3.39 -6.36 0.25
C ILE A 120 -2.52 -7.06 -0.78
N TYR A 121 -2.29 -6.46 -1.95
CA TYR A 121 -1.55 -7.10 -3.04
C TYR A 121 -0.16 -7.57 -2.66
N PRO A 122 0.61 -6.87 -1.80
CA PRO A 122 1.90 -7.37 -1.37
C PRO A 122 1.82 -8.76 -0.75
N PHE A 123 0.85 -9.05 0.11
CA PHE A 123 0.73 -10.40 0.68
C PHE A 123 0.41 -11.45 -0.38
N ILE A 124 -0.41 -11.11 -1.39
CA ILE A 124 -0.67 -12.02 -2.52
C ILE A 124 0.63 -12.28 -3.28
N VAL A 125 1.40 -11.24 -3.59
CA VAL A 125 2.69 -11.35 -4.29
C VAL A 125 3.64 -12.25 -3.52
N THR A 126 3.79 -12.04 -2.22
CA THR A 126 4.64 -12.86 -1.35
C THR A 126 4.17 -14.32 -1.33
N ILE A 127 2.87 -14.57 -1.12
CA ILE A 127 2.32 -15.93 -1.09
C ILE A 127 2.51 -16.63 -2.43
N VAL A 128 2.15 -16.01 -3.55
CA VAL A 128 2.28 -16.61 -4.88
C VAL A 128 3.74 -16.86 -5.22
N TYR A 129 4.63 -15.93 -4.87
CA TYR A 129 6.06 -16.15 -5.09
C TYR A 129 6.56 -17.38 -4.33
N TRP A 130 6.39 -17.42 -3.00
CA TRP A 130 6.97 -18.49 -2.19
C TRP A 130 6.24 -19.82 -2.28
N ALA A 131 4.93 -19.83 -2.55
CA ALA A 131 4.14 -21.06 -2.60
C ALA A 131 3.98 -21.65 -4.01
N VAL A 132 4.15 -20.83 -5.07
CA VAL A 132 3.87 -21.26 -6.45
C VAL A 132 5.07 -21.09 -7.38
N LEU A 133 5.79 -19.96 -7.31
CA LEU A 133 6.82 -19.62 -8.29
C LEU A 133 8.24 -20.03 -7.88
N TYR A 134 8.56 -19.90 -6.60
CA TYR A 134 9.89 -20.20 -6.09
C TYR A 134 10.14 -21.70 -6.12
N SER A 135 11.26 -22.10 -6.70
CA SER A 135 11.75 -23.48 -6.71
C SER A 135 13.28 -23.47 -6.67
N GLY A 136 13.88 -24.48 -6.05
CA GLY A 136 15.33 -24.68 -6.03
C GLY A 136 16.04 -24.18 -4.77
N GLU A 137 17.36 -24.04 -4.89
CA GLU A 137 18.25 -23.62 -3.81
C GLU A 137 18.19 -22.09 -3.58
N TRP A 138 18.68 -21.66 -2.42
CA TRP A 138 18.73 -20.23 -2.07
C TRP A 138 19.61 -19.45 -3.05
N PHE A 139 19.17 -18.24 -3.40
CA PHE A 139 19.65 -17.42 -4.51
C PHE A 139 21.17 -17.52 -4.81
N PRO A 140 21.56 -18.01 -6.00
CA PRO A 140 22.96 -18.24 -6.38
C PRO A 140 23.83 -16.98 -6.38
N THR A 141 23.23 -15.81 -6.62
CA THR A 141 23.94 -14.53 -6.63
C THR A 141 23.37 -13.55 -5.60
N SER A 142 24.22 -12.64 -5.11
CA SER A 142 23.80 -11.56 -4.22
C SER A 142 22.74 -10.66 -4.86
N PHE A 143 22.81 -10.44 -6.18
CA PHE A 143 21.82 -9.66 -6.90
C PHE A 143 20.45 -10.35 -6.89
N GLU A 144 20.38 -11.65 -7.22
CA GLU A 144 19.13 -12.40 -7.18
C GLU A 144 18.57 -12.44 -5.76
N GLY A 145 19.41 -12.68 -4.75
CA GLY A 145 18.98 -12.68 -3.36
C GLY A 145 18.39 -11.35 -2.92
N TRP A 146 19.13 -10.27 -3.14
CA TRP A 146 18.69 -8.94 -2.77
C TRP A 146 17.44 -8.51 -3.54
N SER A 147 17.38 -8.72 -4.86
CA SER A 147 16.24 -8.29 -5.68
C SER A 147 14.96 -9.07 -5.32
N ASN A 148 15.06 -10.38 -5.14
CA ASN A 148 13.90 -11.20 -4.77
C ASN A 148 13.43 -10.91 -3.33
N ILE A 149 14.33 -10.78 -2.36
CA ILE A 149 13.95 -10.37 -1.00
C ILE A 149 13.26 -9.00 -1.02
N SER A 150 13.80 -8.05 -1.79
CA SER A 150 13.23 -6.71 -1.89
C SER A 150 11.82 -6.76 -2.49
N GLN A 151 11.63 -7.40 -3.65
CA GLN A 151 10.36 -7.37 -4.37
C GLN A 151 9.31 -8.37 -3.88
N HIS A 152 9.70 -9.45 -3.19
CA HIS A 152 8.80 -10.54 -2.76
C HIS A 152 8.66 -10.72 -1.24
N ALA A 153 9.55 -10.15 -0.42
CA ALA A 153 9.40 -10.16 1.05
C ALA A 153 9.19 -8.75 1.61
N MET A 154 10.03 -7.78 1.23
CA MET A 154 9.92 -6.41 1.76
C MET A 154 8.62 -5.72 1.36
N ASN A 155 8.01 -6.08 0.22
CA ASN A 155 6.67 -5.59 -0.13
C ASN A 155 5.66 -5.83 1.01
N SER A 156 5.67 -7.00 1.65
CA SER A 156 4.78 -7.35 2.76
C SER A 156 5.24 -6.70 4.05
N GLY A 157 6.55 -6.50 4.24
CA GLY A 157 7.08 -5.68 5.33
C GLY A 157 6.54 -4.25 5.29
N PHE A 158 6.49 -3.64 4.11
CA PHE A 158 5.90 -2.31 3.90
C PHE A 158 4.39 -2.28 4.16
N ALA A 159 3.66 -3.29 3.68
CA ALA A 159 2.24 -3.44 3.96
C ALA A 159 1.96 -3.57 5.47
N LEU A 160 2.76 -4.39 6.17
CA LEU A 160 2.66 -4.59 7.61
C LEU A 160 2.95 -3.29 8.38
N PHE A 161 3.94 -2.51 7.96
CA PHE A 161 4.21 -1.21 8.57
C PHE A 161 2.97 -0.31 8.51
N GLU A 162 2.32 -0.19 7.35
CA GLU A 162 1.11 0.63 7.20
C GLU A 162 -0.09 0.07 7.97
N ILE A 163 -0.25 -1.24 8.03
CA ILE A 163 -1.31 -1.89 8.82
C ILE A 163 -1.12 -1.61 10.31
N VAL A 164 0.12 -1.78 10.82
CA VAL A 164 0.42 -1.75 12.26
C VAL A 164 0.63 -0.33 12.77
N VAL A 165 1.34 0.53 12.04
CA VAL A 165 1.83 1.82 12.56
C VAL A 165 0.87 2.97 12.24
N ALA A 166 0.31 3.03 11.03
CA ALA A 166 -0.59 4.12 10.65
C ALA A 166 -1.92 4.04 11.42
N ARG A 167 -2.62 5.17 11.56
CA ARG A 167 -3.93 5.23 12.22
C ARG A 167 -5.11 5.03 11.25
N THR A 168 -4.82 4.70 9.99
CA THR A 168 -5.79 4.48 8.89
C THR A 168 -7.00 3.65 9.31
N ASP A 169 -8.18 4.00 8.81
CA ASP A 169 -9.39 3.22 9.07
C ASP A 169 -9.38 1.91 8.25
N THR A 170 -10.26 0.98 8.61
CA THR A 170 -10.50 -0.24 7.82
C THR A 170 -10.93 0.14 6.40
N PRO A 171 -10.40 -0.52 5.36
CA PRO A 171 -10.79 -0.25 3.98
C PRO A 171 -12.30 -0.38 3.75
N PRO A 172 -12.92 0.55 2.99
CA PRO A 172 -14.29 0.41 2.52
C PRO A 172 -14.50 -0.92 1.77
N LEU A 173 -15.61 -1.61 2.02
CA LEU A 173 -15.89 -2.90 1.38
C LEU A 173 -15.99 -2.82 -0.15
N VAL A 174 -16.39 -1.67 -0.70
CA VAL A 174 -16.40 -1.44 -2.16
C VAL A 174 -15.01 -1.56 -2.78
N HIS A 175 -13.94 -1.42 -2.00
CA HIS A 175 -12.59 -1.63 -2.52
C HIS A 175 -12.36 -3.09 -2.93
N MET A 176 -13.08 -4.08 -2.35
CA MET A 176 -13.00 -5.47 -2.82
C MET A 176 -13.33 -5.57 -4.31
N LEU A 177 -14.37 -4.89 -4.79
CA LEU A 177 -14.72 -4.83 -6.21
C LEU A 177 -13.57 -4.23 -7.02
N TRP A 178 -13.03 -3.09 -6.59
CA TRP A 178 -11.94 -2.41 -7.30
C TRP A 178 -10.64 -3.22 -7.34
N LEU A 179 -10.34 -4.00 -6.29
CA LEU A 179 -9.21 -4.92 -6.30
C LEU A 179 -9.40 -6.02 -7.36
N ILE A 180 -10.59 -6.62 -7.43
CA ILE A 180 -10.88 -7.62 -8.47
C ILE A 180 -10.81 -7.00 -9.88
N VAL A 181 -11.33 -5.79 -10.07
CA VAL A 181 -11.21 -5.07 -11.35
C VAL A 181 -9.75 -4.85 -11.74
N LEU A 182 -8.91 -4.39 -10.81
CA LEU A 182 -7.48 -4.18 -11.07
C LEU A 182 -6.74 -5.50 -11.38
N LEU A 183 -7.06 -6.59 -10.70
CA LEU A 183 -6.53 -7.92 -11.03
C LEU A 183 -6.97 -8.40 -12.41
N ALA A 184 -8.23 -8.16 -12.79
CA ALA A 184 -8.74 -8.49 -14.12
C ALA A 184 -8.04 -7.65 -15.22
N LEU A 185 -7.79 -6.37 -14.96
CA LEU A 185 -7.00 -5.51 -15.85
C LEU A 185 -5.55 -6.03 -15.98
N TYR A 186 -4.94 -6.46 -14.88
CA TYR A 186 -3.62 -7.08 -14.91
C TYR A 186 -3.63 -8.39 -15.73
N LEU A 187 -4.64 -9.24 -15.57
CA LEU A 187 -4.80 -10.44 -16.39
C LEU A 187 -4.86 -10.08 -17.88
N GLY A 188 -5.60 -9.02 -18.24
CA GLY A 188 -5.60 -8.47 -19.59
C GLY A 188 -4.19 -8.07 -20.06
N LEU A 189 -3.43 -7.35 -19.24
CA LEU A 189 -2.04 -6.97 -19.52
C LEU A 189 -1.11 -8.19 -19.69
N ALA A 190 -1.31 -9.26 -18.92
CA ALA A 190 -0.55 -10.50 -19.04
C ALA A 190 -0.75 -11.15 -20.42
N TYR A 191 -1.99 -11.18 -20.92
CA TYR A 191 -2.27 -11.70 -22.26
C TYR A 191 -1.88 -10.74 -23.39
N VAL A 192 -1.92 -9.42 -23.17
CA VAL A 192 -1.30 -8.44 -24.09
C VAL A 192 0.21 -8.69 -24.17
N THR A 193 0.87 -8.99 -23.06
CA THR A 193 2.29 -9.37 -23.04
C THR A 193 2.53 -10.62 -23.88
N ARG A 194 1.70 -11.66 -23.74
CA ARG A 194 1.78 -12.85 -24.61
C ARG A 194 1.63 -12.49 -26.09
N ALA A 195 0.65 -11.67 -26.44
CA ALA A 195 0.38 -11.28 -27.82
C ALA A 195 1.48 -10.42 -28.46
N THR A 196 2.17 -9.60 -27.66
CA THR A 196 3.14 -8.60 -28.16
C THR A 196 4.59 -8.99 -27.94
N LYS A 197 4.91 -9.73 -26.88
CA LYS A 197 6.27 -10.16 -26.52
C LYS A 197 6.49 -11.66 -26.65
N GLY A 198 5.44 -12.44 -26.93
CA GLY A 198 5.56 -13.86 -27.24
C GLY A 198 5.77 -14.79 -26.05
N PHE A 199 5.59 -14.33 -24.80
CA PHE A 199 5.74 -15.19 -23.61
C PHE A 199 4.61 -14.98 -22.59
N TYR A 200 4.31 -16.00 -21.78
CA TYR A 200 3.45 -15.87 -20.61
C TYR A 200 4.27 -15.39 -19.42
N VAL A 201 3.81 -14.35 -18.74
CA VAL A 201 4.48 -13.78 -17.56
C VAL A 201 4.58 -14.76 -16.40
N TYR A 202 3.65 -15.71 -16.33
CA TYR A 202 3.68 -16.83 -15.38
C TYR A 202 3.29 -18.10 -16.12
N SER A 203 4.02 -19.20 -15.91
CA SER A 203 3.74 -20.49 -16.55
C SER A 203 2.31 -20.97 -16.27
N PHE A 204 1.80 -20.75 -15.05
CA PHE A 204 0.44 -21.11 -14.66
C PHE A 204 -0.68 -20.39 -15.44
N LEU A 205 -0.34 -19.37 -16.26
CA LEU A 205 -1.28 -18.72 -17.18
C LEU A 205 -1.22 -19.29 -18.61
N ASP A 206 -0.29 -20.20 -18.89
CA ASP A 206 -0.16 -20.86 -20.18
C ASP A 206 -1.12 -22.07 -20.27
N PRO A 207 -2.18 -22.00 -21.10
CA PRO A 207 -3.11 -23.11 -21.27
C PRO A 207 -2.51 -24.27 -22.08
N GLY A 208 -1.41 -24.07 -22.80
CA GLY A 208 -0.67 -25.12 -23.50
C GLY A 208 0.16 -25.98 -22.54
N GLU A 209 0.68 -25.37 -21.47
CA GLU A 209 1.45 -26.07 -20.44
C GLU A 209 0.55 -26.72 -19.37
N ASN A 210 -0.49 -26.01 -18.92
CA ASN A 210 -1.31 -26.43 -17.77
C ASN A 210 -2.72 -26.92 -18.13
N GLY A 211 -3.16 -26.70 -19.37
CA GLY A 211 -4.55 -26.90 -19.78
C GLY A 211 -5.47 -25.76 -19.34
N LYS A 212 -6.54 -25.53 -20.11
CA LYS A 212 -7.49 -24.41 -19.89
C LYS A 212 -8.14 -24.44 -18.51
N GLY A 213 -8.45 -25.64 -17.98
CA GLY A 213 -9.08 -25.80 -16.67
C GLY A 213 -8.19 -25.32 -15.52
N ALA A 214 -6.90 -25.64 -15.57
CA ALA A 214 -5.94 -25.21 -14.54
C ALA A 214 -5.76 -23.69 -14.54
N VAL A 215 -5.63 -23.06 -15.72
CA VAL A 215 -5.53 -21.59 -15.85
C VAL A 215 -6.75 -20.92 -15.22
N VAL A 216 -7.97 -21.40 -15.50
CA VAL A 216 -9.20 -20.91 -14.87
C VAL A 216 -9.12 -21.07 -13.35
N GLY A 217 -8.66 -22.22 -12.87
CA GLY A 217 -8.41 -22.48 -11.45
C GLY A 217 -7.47 -21.46 -10.79
N TYR A 218 -6.32 -21.15 -11.41
CA TYR A 218 -5.39 -20.14 -10.91
C TYR A 218 -6.00 -18.74 -10.89
N VAL A 219 -6.70 -18.33 -11.95
CA VAL A 219 -7.34 -17.01 -12.04
C VAL A 219 -8.35 -16.81 -10.92
N PHE A 220 -9.28 -17.75 -10.74
CA PHE A 220 -10.28 -17.65 -9.66
C PHE A 220 -9.68 -17.90 -8.28
N GLY A 221 -8.66 -18.75 -8.17
CA GLY A 221 -7.91 -18.99 -6.93
C GLY A 221 -7.23 -17.72 -6.42
N ILE A 222 -6.52 -16.98 -7.29
CA ILE A 222 -5.89 -15.70 -6.93
C ILE A 222 -6.94 -14.64 -6.61
N ALA A 223 -8.06 -14.59 -7.35
CA ALA A 223 -9.16 -13.70 -7.03
C ALA A 223 -9.74 -13.98 -5.63
N ALA A 224 -9.98 -15.25 -5.30
CA ALA A 224 -10.44 -15.66 -3.97
C ALA A 224 -9.40 -15.33 -2.88
N ALA A 225 -8.12 -15.62 -3.12
CA ALA A 225 -7.02 -15.28 -2.22
C ALA A 225 -6.97 -13.77 -1.94
N CYS A 226 -7.21 -12.92 -2.94
CA CYS A 226 -7.31 -11.48 -2.78
C CYS A 226 -8.40 -11.08 -1.77
N LEU A 227 -9.58 -11.70 -1.85
CA LEU A 227 -10.68 -11.43 -0.92
C LEU A 227 -10.38 -11.95 0.49
N VAL A 228 -9.71 -13.09 0.61
CA VAL A 228 -9.26 -13.62 1.91
C VAL A 228 -8.25 -12.66 2.56
N VAL A 229 -7.22 -12.25 1.80
CA VAL A 229 -6.22 -11.29 2.29
C VAL A 229 -6.86 -9.94 2.64
N PHE A 230 -7.86 -9.48 1.86
CA PHE A 230 -8.63 -8.29 2.21
C PHE A 230 -9.24 -8.41 3.61
N TRP A 231 -9.94 -9.51 3.92
CA TRP A 231 -10.54 -9.71 5.24
C TRP A 231 -9.52 -9.85 6.36
N VAL A 232 -8.38 -10.48 6.09
CA VAL A 232 -7.27 -10.55 7.05
C VAL A 232 -6.73 -9.14 7.34
N ALA A 233 -6.39 -8.36 6.32
CA ALA A 233 -5.90 -7.00 6.49
C ALA A 233 -6.94 -6.09 7.18
N TRP A 234 -8.21 -6.21 6.79
CA TRP A 234 -9.34 -5.51 7.42
C TRP A 234 -9.42 -5.86 8.92
N GLY A 235 -9.35 -7.15 9.26
CA GLY A 235 -9.35 -7.63 10.64
C GLY A 235 -8.16 -7.13 11.44
N LEU A 236 -6.95 -7.16 10.87
CA LEU A 236 -5.75 -6.64 11.52
C LEU A 236 -5.84 -5.13 11.80
N ILE A 237 -6.34 -4.35 10.83
CA ILE A 237 -6.55 -2.90 11.02
C ILE A 237 -7.63 -2.65 12.09
N TRP A 238 -8.72 -3.41 12.07
CA TRP A 238 -9.78 -3.32 13.08
C TRP A 238 -9.25 -3.65 14.48
N VAL A 239 -8.54 -4.76 14.64
CA VAL A 239 -7.92 -5.17 15.91
C VAL A 239 -6.95 -4.09 16.38
N ARG A 240 -6.07 -3.60 15.50
CA ARG A 240 -5.13 -2.52 15.83
C ARG A 240 -5.88 -1.32 16.38
N ARG A 241 -6.91 -0.83 15.70
CA ARG A 241 -7.72 0.32 16.17
C ARG A 241 -8.37 0.07 17.51
N TRP A 242 -8.99 -1.10 17.69
CA TRP A 242 -9.64 -1.44 18.94
C TRP A 242 -8.62 -1.48 20.09
N VAL A 243 -7.48 -2.13 19.90
CA VAL A 243 -6.41 -2.17 20.90
C VAL A 243 -5.88 -0.76 21.18
N THR A 244 -5.50 0.01 20.16
CA THR A 244 -4.79 1.26 20.35
C THR A 244 -5.71 2.40 20.78
N GLU A 245 -6.90 2.53 20.20
CA GLU A 245 -7.79 3.68 20.45
C GLU A 245 -8.78 3.42 21.58
N VAL A 246 -9.32 2.19 21.69
CA VAL A 246 -10.32 1.86 22.71
C VAL A 246 -9.66 1.37 23.99
N LYS A 247 -8.71 0.43 23.91
CA LYS A 247 -8.08 -0.16 25.11
C LYS A 247 -6.95 0.69 25.66
N MET A 248 -6.11 1.28 24.81
CA MET A 248 -4.96 2.09 25.25
C MET A 248 -5.22 3.60 25.26
N GLY A 249 -6.37 4.07 24.74
CA GLY A 249 -6.68 5.50 24.64
C GLY A 249 -5.76 6.30 23.69
N ARG A 250 -4.95 5.62 22.87
CA ARG A 250 -3.98 6.24 21.94
C ARG A 250 -4.67 6.61 20.62
N ARG A 251 -5.43 7.71 20.63
CA ARG A 251 -6.17 8.23 19.46
C ARG A 251 -5.30 8.90 18.40
N GLY A 252 -3.99 8.80 18.48
CA GLY A 252 -3.03 9.33 17.51
C GLY A 252 -2.15 10.45 18.06
N LYS A 253 -0.95 10.59 17.49
CA LYS A 253 -0.07 11.73 17.72
C LYS A 253 -0.36 12.79 16.64
N LEU A 254 -0.95 13.91 17.06
CA LEU A 254 -1.33 15.00 16.16
C LEU A 254 -0.16 15.95 15.89
N ALA A 255 -0.26 16.73 14.82
CA ALA A 255 0.68 17.82 14.56
C ALA A 255 0.50 18.92 15.63
N THR A 256 1.59 19.57 16.05
CA THR A 256 1.55 20.61 17.11
C THR A 256 0.54 21.72 16.81
N ARG A 257 0.44 22.15 15.54
CA ARG A 257 -0.51 23.18 15.09
C ARG A 257 -1.97 22.72 15.10
N ASP A 258 -2.20 21.42 15.02
CA ASP A 258 -3.53 20.81 15.08
C ASP A 258 -3.96 20.65 16.55
N ALA A 259 -3.07 20.10 17.38
CA ALA A 259 -3.25 20.02 18.83
C ALA A 259 -3.50 21.39 19.48
N ALA A 260 -2.79 22.43 19.04
CA ALA A 260 -3.01 23.81 19.51
C ALA A 260 -4.37 24.40 19.10
N ARG A 261 -5.00 23.91 18.02
CA ARG A 261 -6.35 24.33 17.61
C ARG A 261 -7.43 23.63 18.41
N GLU A 262 -7.21 22.37 18.77
CA GLU A 262 -8.12 21.65 19.67
C GLU A 262 -8.02 22.16 21.12
N GLY A 263 -6.87 22.73 21.50
CA GLY A 263 -6.55 23.13 22.88
C GLY A 263 -6.63 24.62 23.24
N GLY A 264 -7.50 25.45 22.65
CA GLY A 264 -7.67 26.83 23.15
C GLY A 264 -9.00 27.52 22.79
N PRO A 265 -9.43 28.58 23.51
CA PRO A 265 -9.21 28.95 24.91
C PRO A 265 -10.48 28.66 25.74
N GLY A 266 -10.48 27.58 26.52
CA GLY A 266 -11.58 27.24 27.43
C GLY A 266 -11.13 26.80 28.83
N GLU A 267 -9.83 26.78 29.10
CA GLU A 267 -9.24 26.10 30.27
C GLU A 267 -8.41 27.04 31.17
N GLY A 268 -8.76 28.33 31.22
CA GLY A 268 -7.95 29.32 31.96
C GLY A 268 -8.71 30.50 32.57
N LEU A 269 -10.00 30.36 32.91
CA LEU A 269 -10.81 31.48 33.43
C LEU A 269 -11.60 31.20 34.72
N ILE A 270 -11.26 30.16 35.51
CA ILE A 270 -11.99 29.85 36.76
C ILE A 270 -11.18 30.03 38.06
N GLU A 271 -9.86 30.16 38.02
CA GLU A 271 -9.09 30.43 39.25
C GLU A 271 -8.43 31.81 39.16
N LEU A 272 -9.08 32.84 39.68
CA LEU A 272 -8.50 34.05 40.29
C LEU A 272 -9.61 35.05 40.65
N GLY A 273 -10.64 34.58 41.36
CA GLY A 273 -11.79 35.41 41.69
C GLY A 273 -12.50 35.00 42.98
N GLU A 274 -11.80 34.48 43.98
CA GLU A 274 -12.41 34.23 45.29
C GLU A 274 -11.38 34.06 46.41
N GLU A 275 -10.56 35.08 46.69
CA GLU A 275 -10.05 35.30 48.06
C GLU A 275 -10.10 36.79 48.38
N GLY A 276 -11.21 37.17 49.00
CA GLY A 276 -11.50 38.52 49.46
C GLY A 276 -12.58 38.47 50.52
N LYS A 277 -12.24 37.96 51.71
CA LYS A 277 -12.77 38.34 53.02
C LYS A 277 -12.01 37.66 54.15
#